data_AF-A0A090FGN4-F1
#
_entry.id   AF-A0A090FGN4-F1
#
_cell.length_a   1.000
_cell.length_b   1.000
_cell.length_c   1.000
_cell.angle_alpha   90.00
_cell.angle_beta   90.00
_cell.angle_gamma   90.00
#
_symmetry.space_group_name_H-M   'P 1'
#
loop_
_entity.id
_entity.type
_entity.pdbx_description
1 polymer ?
#
loop_
_entity_poly.entity_id
_entity_poly.type
_entity_poly.pdbx_seq_one_letter_code
_entity_poly.pdbx_strand_id
1 'polypeptide(L)'
;MSKALGTFALVTVLSALLMALSLAVARHGYPYGAFGVKRLDGIADAGSFLAIAAVYFFGAMLMMVLPIRAAGVVLTHAADAIFWATIMLFATIVGALIARWAFGQHEVLWALFNWRFLFVAAIVAAHLTMNELRRNILLRSLFFVIFGAVTLACLFWSFST
;
A
#
# COMPACT_ATOMS: atom_id res chain seq x y z
N MET A 1 -11.58 -13.38 -4.23
CA MET A 1 -10.55 -13.16 -3.18
C MET A 1 -9.31 -14.04 -3.33
N SER A 2 -9.38 -15.22 -3.97
CA SER A 2 -8.21 -16.11 -4.19
C SER A 2 -7.04 -15.44 -4.91
N LYS A 3 -7.31 -14.60 -5.92
CA LYS A 3 -6.28 -13.86 -6.66
C LYS A 3 -5.50 -12.89 -5.77
N ALA A 4 -6.18 -12.11 -4.93
CA ALA A 4 -5.53 -11.12 -4.07
C ALA A 4 -4.64 -11.78 -3.01
N LEU A 5 -5.14 -12.85 -2.37
CA LEU A 5 -4.37 -13.64 -1.41
C LEU A 5 -3.17 -14.33 -2.09
N GLY A 6 -3.37 -14.91 -3.28
CA GLY A 6 -2.31 -15.55 -4.05
C GLY A 6 -1.21 -14.56 -4.45
N THR A 7 -1.58 -13.39 -4.98
CA THR A 7 -0.63 -12.32 -5.33
C THR A 7 0.10 -11.80 -4.09
N PHE A 8 -0.62 -11.55 -3.00
CA PHE A 8 -0.03 -11.10 -1.74
C PHE A 8 0.98 -12.13 -1.21
N ALA A 9 0.61 -13.40 -1.14
CA ALA A 9 1.48 -14.47 -0.67
C ALA A 9 2.72 -14.62 -1.56
N LEU A 10 2.54 -14.62 -2.88
CA LEU A 10 3.65 -14.72 -3.84
C LEU A 10 4.64 -13.57 -3.67
N VAL A 11 4.16 -12.33 -3.64
CA VAL A 11 5.04 -11.15 -3.48
C VAL A 11 5.73 -11.17 -2.11
N THR A 12 5.01 -11.56 -1.06
CA THR A 12 5.58 -11.69 0.30
C THR A 12 6.74 -12.68 0.30
N VAL A 13 6.57 -13.86 -0.29
CA VAL A 13 7.60 -14.89 -0.36
C VAL A 13 8.79 -14.44 -1.20
N LEU A 14 8.56 -13.88 -2.38
CA LEU A 14 9.64 -13.42 -3.26
C LEU A 14 10.44 -12.27 -2.61
N SER A 15 9.77 -11.31 -1.99
CA SER A 15 10.43 -10.20 -1.27
C SER A 15 11.19 -10.70 -0.04
N ALA A 16 10.65 -11.68 0.69
CA ALA A 16 11.36 -12.31 1.81
C ALA A 16 12.64 -13.02 1.33
N LEU A 17 12.58 -13.76 0.22
CA LEU A 17 13.75 -14.42 -0.37
C LEU A 17 14.81 -13.42 -0.82
N LEU A 18 14.41 -12.33 -1.49
CA LEU A 18 15.33 -11.27 -1.91
C LEU A 18 16.03 -10.59 -0.71
N MET A 19 15.27 -10.32 0.37
CA MET A 19 15.83 -9.77 1.60
C MET A 19 16.75 -10.77 2.30
N ALA A 20 16.34 -12.03 2.43
CA ALA A 20 17.15 -13.09 3.03
C ALA A 20 18.48 -13.30 2.27
N LEU A 21 18.43 -13.31 0.93
CA LEU A 21 19.63 -13.40 0.09
C LEU A 21 20.55 -12.19 0.33
N SER A 22 19.99 -10.99 0.38
CA SER A 22 20.75 -9.75 0.63
C SER A 22 21.42 -9.78 2.01
N LEU A 23 20.72 -10.25 3.05
CA LEU A 23 21.25 -10.42 4.41
C LEU A 23 22.33 -11.51 4.48
N ALA A 24 22.13 -12.64 3.80
CA ALA A 24 23.12 -13.72 3.75
C ALA A 24 24.42 -13.26 3.07
N VAL A 25 24.31 -12.62 1.90
CA VAL A 25 25.46 -12.06 1.17
C VAL A 25 26.19 -11.01 2.02
N ALA A 26 25.47 -10.16 2.75
CA ALA A 26 26.06 -9.17 3.65
C ALA A 26 26.82 -9.84 4.81
N ARG A 27 26.28 -10.91 5.41
CA ARG A 27 26.95 -11.67 6.48
C ARG A 27 28.25 -12.33 6.01
N HIS A 28 28.33 -12.71 4.74
CA HIS A 28 29.56 -13.24 4.14
C HIS A 28 30.60 -12.16 3.78
N GLY A 29 30.35 -10.89 4.09
CA GLY A 29 31.30 -9.79 3.89
C GLY A 29 31.28 -9.16 2.49
N TYR A 30 30.35 -9.57 1.63
CA TYR A 30 30.22 -8.97 0.29
C TYR A 30 29.40 -7.66 0.35
N PRO A 31 29.90 -6.55 -0.25
CA PRO A 31 29.25 -5.24 -0.18
C PRO A 31 27.89 -5.21 -0.89
N TYR A 32 27.67 -6.08 -1.88
CA TYR A 32 26.42 -6.19 -2.63
C TYR A 32 25.21 -6.52 -1.74
N GLY A 33 25.41 -7.27 -0.65
CA GLY A 33 24.34 -7.58 0.29
C GLY A 33 23.79 -6.32 0.98
N ALA A 34 24.68 -5.43 1.42
CA ALA A 34 24.30 -4.17 2.05
C ALA A 34 23.54 -3.24 1.09
N PHE A 35 23.94 -3.20 -0.19
CA PHE A 35 23.20 -2.47 -1.22
C PHE A 35 21.81 -3.05 -1.46
N GLY A 36 21.68 -4.39 -1.48
CA GLY A 36 20.40 -5.09 -1.61
C GLY A 36 19.44 -4.73 -0.48
N VAL A 37 19.90 -4.84 0.78
CA VAL A 37 19.11 -4.47 1.97
C VAL A 37 18.67 -3.01 1.90
N LYS A 38 19.59 -2.07 1.61
CA LYS A 38 19.27 -0.64 1.56
C LYS A 38 18.23 -0.31 0.47
N ARG A 39 18.31 -0.97 -0.69
CA ARG A 39 17.33 -0.77 -1.79
C ARG A 39 15.97 -1.34 -1.43
N LEU A 40 15.93 -2.52 -0.82
CA LEU A 40 14.68 -3.12 -0.36
C LEU A 40 14.03 -2.28 0.73
N ASP A 41 14.80 -1.71 1.66
CA ASP A 41 14.30 -0.80 2.69
C ASP A 41 13.74 0.49 2.10
N GLY A 42 14.38 1.05 1.08
CA GLY A 42 13.88 2.23 0.39
C GLY A 42 12.54 2.00 -0.31
N ILE A 43 12.25 0.77 -0.74
CA ILE A 43 10.96 0.38 -1.31
C ILE A 43 9.96 0.06 -0.19
N ALA A 44 10.42 -0.63 0.85
CA ALA A 44 9.63 -1.09 1.98
C ALA A 44 9.44 0.00 3.06
N ASP A 45 9.22 1.25 2.64
CA ASP A 45 8.96 2.36 3.55
C ASP A 45 7.45 2.59 3.71
N ALA A 46 6.98 2.61 4.96
CA ALA A 46 5.61 2.94 5.30
C ALA A 46 5.24 4.38 4.93
N GLY A 47 6.21 5.28 4.76
CA GLY A 47 5.98 6.65 4.25
C GLY A 47 5.33 6.71 2.88
N SER A 48 5.57 5.70 2.03
CA SER A 48 4.99 5.63 0.69
C SER A 48 3.45 5.57 0.67
N PHE A 49 2.82 5.02 1.73
CA PHE A 49 1.36 4.86 1.75
C PHE A 49 0.59 6.17 1.83
N LEU A 50 1.17 7.25 2.39
CA LEU A 50 0.51 8.56 2.42
C LEU A 50 0.29 9.10 1.00
N ALA A 51 1.36 9.08 0.18
CA ALA A 51 1.30 9.53 -1.21
C ALA A 51 0.36 8.63 -2.04
N ILE A 52 0.49 7.30 -1.89
CA ILE A 52 -0.35 6.34 -2.60
C ILE A 52 -1.84 6.52 -2.23
N ALA A 53 -2.13 6.70 -0.94
CA ALA A 53 -3.48 6.95 -0.45
C ALA A 53 -4.06 8.25 -0.98
N ALA A 54 -3.28 9.34 -0.99
CA ALA A 54 -3.73 10.62 -1.55
C ALA A 54 -4.21 10.46 -2.99
N VAL A 55 -3.42 9.81 -3.84
CA VAL A 55 -3.78 9.60 -5.26
C VAL A 55 -4.98 8.67 -5.38
N TYR A 56 -5.04 7.61 -4.58
CA TYR A 56 -6.19 6.70 -4.57
C TYR A 56 -7.50 7.43 -4.21
N PHE A 57 -7.52 8.16 -3.10
CA PHE A 57 -8.71 8.85 -2.62
C PHE A 57 -9.11 10.00 -3.55
N PHE A 58 -8.14 10.65 -4.19
CA PHE A 58 -8.43 11.60 -5.25
C PHE A 58 -9.15 10.93 -6.44
N GLY A 59 -8.64 9.78 -6.90
CA GLY A 59 -9.30 8.98 -7.94
C GLY A 59 -10.71 8.53 -7.54
N ALA A 60 -10.87 8.08 -6.29
CA ALA A 60 -12.16 7.70 -5.73
C ALA A 60 -13.14 8.88 -5.66
N MET A 61 -12.67 10.06 -5.26
CA MET A 61 -13.44 11.32 -5.26
C MET A 61 -13.90 11.67 -6.67
N LEU A 62 -13.03 11.56 -7.68
CA LEU A 62 -13.39 11.81 -9.08
C LEU A 62 -14.51 10.87 -9.55
N MET A 63 -14.47 9.58 -9.18
CA MET A 63 -15.53 8.63 -9.53
C MET A 63 -16.90 8.95 -8.91
N MET A 64 -16.93 9.75 -7.83
CA MET A 64 -18.17 10.24 -7.23
C MET A 64 -18.78 11.39 -8.00
N VAL A 65 -18.05 12.11 -8.86
CA VAL A 65 -18.61 13.23 -9.63
C VAL A 65 -18.75 12.90 -11.10
N LEU A 66 -17.81 12.13 -11.64
CA LEU A 66 -17.74 11.83 -13.07
C LEU A 66 -18.96 11.04 -13.60
N PRO A 67 -19.29 11.21 -14.89
CA PRO A 67 -20.26 10.36 -15.56
C PRO A 67 -19.74 8.91 -15.61
N ILE A 68 -20.66 7.94 -15.71
CA ILE A 68 -20.37 6.51 -15.54
C ILE A 68 -19.21 6.02 -16.42
N ARG A 69 -19.12 6.48 -17.67
CA ARG A 69 -18.03 6.10 -18.59
C ARG A 69 -16.67 6.57 -18.10
N ALA A 70 -16.56 7.84 -17.70
CA ALA A 70 -15.30 8.40 -17.20
C ALA A 70 -14.92 7.80 -15.84
N ALA A 71 -15.89 7.57 -14.96
CA ALA A 71 -15.65 6.87 -13.69
C ALA A 71 -15.11 5.44 -13.92
N GLY A 72 -15.59 4.74 -14.95
CA GLY A 72 -15.06 3.44 -15.36
C GLY A 72 -13.59 3.49 -15.75
N VAL A 73 -13.18 4.50 -16.53
CA VAL A 73 -11.77 4.71 -16.91
C VAL A 73 -10.89 4.96 -15.68
N VAL A 74 -11.34 5.81 -14.76
CA VAL A 74 -10.59 6.07 -13.51
C VAL A 74 -10.48 4.80 -12.67
N LEU A 75 -11.52 3.97 -12.62
CA LEU A 75 -11.49 2.71 -11.88
C LEU A 75 -10.45 1.76 -12.46
N THR A 76 -10.52 1.48 -13.76
CA THR A 76 -9.68 0.46 -14.40
C THR A 76 -8.21 0.87 -14.53
N HIS A 77 -7.93 2.15 -14.77
CA HIS A 77 -6.57 2.61 -15.06
C HIS A 77 -5.86 3.26 -13.88
N ALA A 78 -6.60 3.86 -12.94
CA ALA A 78 -6.00 4.51 -11.77
C ALA A 78 -6.25 3.70 -10.50
N ALA A 79 -7.50 3.53 -10.09
CA ALA A 79 -7.79 2.95 -8.78
C ALA A 79 -7.43 1.46 -8.67
N ASP A 80 -7.69 0.66 -9.70
CA ASP A 80 -7.29 -0.76 -9.73
C ASP A 80 -5.77 -0.88 -9.67
N ALA A 81 -5.05 -0.09 -10.47
CA ALA A 81 -3.58 -0.08 -10.48
C ALA A 81 -3.02 0.30 -9.10
N ILE A 82 -3.56 1.35 -8.49
CA ILE A 82 -3.14 1.82 -7.16
C ILE A 82 -3.51 0.81 -6.06
N PHE A 83 -4.67 0.18 -6.14
CA PHE A 83 -5.08 -0.87 -5.23
C PHE A 83 -4.11 -2.05 -5.26
N TRP A 84 -3.75 -2.54 -6.45
CA TRP A 84 -2.75 -3.61 -6.58
C TRP A 84 -1.35 -3.18 -6.14
N ALA A 85 -0.93 -1.95 -6.46
CA ALA A 85 0.33 -1.40 -5.97
C ALA A 85 0.39 -1.35 -4.44
N THR A 86 -0.72 -0.95 -3.79
CA THR A 86 -0.85 -0.93 -2.33
C THR A 86 -0.68 -2.34 -1.74
N ILE A 87 -1.33 -3.35 -2.32
CA ILE A 87 -1.21 -4.74 -1.88
C ILE A 87 0.22 -5.24 -2.06
N MET A 88 0.85 -4.98 -3.22
CA MET A 88 2.21 -5.42 -3.51
C MET A 88 3.25 -4.77 -2.60
N LEU A 89 3.09 -3.47 -2.32
CA LEU A 89 3.99 -2.75 -1.43
C LEU A 89 3.85 -3.24 0.01
N PHE A 90 2.62 -3.44 0.49
CA PHE A 90 2.38 -4.03 1.81
C PHE A 90 2.95 -5.45 1.93
N ALA A 91 2.74 -6.30 0.93
CA ALA A 91 3.33 -7.63 0.86
C ALA A 91 4.87 -7.59 0.89
N THR A 92 5.46 -6.62 0.20
CA THR A 92 6.92 -6.44 0.15
C THR A 92 7.48 -6.08 1.51
N ILE A 93 6.81 -5.18 2.23
CA ILE A 93 7.17 -4.83 3.62
C ILE A 93 7.07 -6.06 4.51
N VAL A 94 5.93 -6.75 4.51
CA VAL A 94 5.73 -7.95 5.34
C VAL A 94 6.81 -9.00 5.05
N GLY A 95 7.13 -9.26 3.78
CA GLY A 95 8.19 -10.18 3.39
C GLY A 95 9.57 -9.76 3.89
N ALA A 96 9.92 -8.48 3.75
CA ALA A 96 11.18 -7.94 4.25
C ALA A 96 11.31 -8.06 5.77
N LEU A 97 10.25 -7.77 6.52
CA LEU A 97 10.23 -7.88 7.99
C LEU A 97 10.33 -9.35 8.44
N ILE A 98 9.63 -10.28 7.78
CA ILE A 98 9.72 -11.73 8.06
C ILE A 98 11.16 -12.22 7.87
N ALA A 99 11.81 -11.83 6.77
CA ALA A 99 13.20 -12.22 6.52
C ALA A 99 14.15 -11.68 7.60
N ARG A 100 13.97 -10.43 8.05
CA ARG A 100 14.77 -9.85 9.14
C ARG A 100 14.54 -10.55 10.47
N TRP A 101 13.29 -10.85 10.78
CA TRP A 101 12.92 -11.62 11.97
C TRP A 101 13.61 -12.99 11.96
N ALA A 102 13.56 -13.71 10.84
CA ALA A 102 14.23 -15.02 10.67
C ALA A 102 15.76 -14.93 10.81
N PHE A 103 16.36 -13.78 10.49
CA PHE A 103 17.79 -13.50 10.67
C PHE A 103 18.11 -12.95 12.08
N GLY A 104 17.16 -12.93 13.01
CA GLY A 104 17.38 -12.63 14.43
C GLY A 104 17.03 -11.21 14.87
N GLN A 105 16.50 -10.36 13.97
CA GLN A 105 16.06 -9.00 14.30
C GLN A 105 14.60 -9.01 14.75
N HIS A 106 14.34 -9.50 15.97
CA HIS A 106 12.98 -9.77 16.44
C HIS A 106 12.10 -8.52 16.60
N GLU A 107 12.70 -7.41 17.04
CA GLU A 107 12.00 -6.13 17.26
C GLU A 107 11.45 -5.49 15.98
N VAL A 108 11.91 -5.95 14.81
CA VAL A 108 11.50 -5.40 13.51
C VAL A 108 10.02 -5.63 13.21
N LEU A 109 9.38 -6.63 13.82
CA LEU A 109 7.94 -6.86 13.65
C LEU A 109 7.07 -5.75 14.23
N TRP A 110 7.56 -4.99 15.21
CA TRP A 110 6.85 -3.81 15.73
C TRP A 110 6.62 -2.75 14.66
N ALA A 111 7.41 -2.74 13.58
CA ALA A 111 7.18 -1.87 12.45
C ALA A 111 5.76 -2.04 11.87
N LEU A 112 5.16 -3.23 11.93
CA LEU A 112 3.78 -3.49 11.44
C LEU A 112 2.70 -2.74 12.23
N PHE A 113 2.99 -2.25 13.43
CA PHE A 113 2.07 -1.41 14.22
C PHE A 113 2.11 0.07 13.81
N ASN A 114 2.85 0.42 12.75
CA ASN A 114 2.85 1.77 12.23
C ASN A 114 1.44 2.17 11.76
N TRP A 115 0.92 3.27 12.31
CA TRP A 115 -0.41 3.81 12.00
C TRP A 115 -0.63 4.06 10.51
N ARG A 116 0.43 4.27 9.72
CA ARG A 116 0.34 4.46 8.27
C ARG A 116 -0.25 3.24 7.55
N PHE A 117 -0.20 2.04 8.13
CA PHE A 117 -0.86 0.87 7.55
C PHE A 117 -2.39 0.94 7.62
N LEU A 118 -2.98 1.85 8.41
CA LEU A 118 -4.41 2.13 8.35
C LEU A 118 -4.85 2.56 6.94
N PHE A 119 -3.98 3.21 6.17
CA PHE A 119 -4.28 3.57 4.78
C PHE A 119 -4.44 2.36 3.87
N VAL A 120 -3.72 1.26 4.13
CA VAL A 120 -3.90 0.00 3.38
C VAL A 120 -5.32 -0.52 3.60
N ALA A 121 -5.75 -0.60 4.85
CA ALA A 121 -7.10 -1.05 5.20
C ALA A 121 -8.17 -0.12 4.61
N ALA A 122 -7.96 1.20 4.68
CA ALA A 122 -8.88 2.20 4.15
C ALA A 122 -9.01 2.11 2.62
N ILE A 123 -7.90 1.95 1.88
CA ILE A 123 -7.90 1.74 0.43
C ILE A 123 -8.65 0.46 0.08
N VAL A 124 -8.35 -0.65 0.77
CA VAL A 124 -9.02 -1.93 0.51
C VAL A 124 -10.53 -1.85 0.78
N ALA A 125 -10.93 -1.27 1.90
CA ALA A 125 -12.34 -1.11 2.25
C ALA A 125 -13.07 -0.20 1.25
N ALA A 126 -12.48 0.94 0.89
CA ALA A 126 -13.04 1.84 -0.11
C ALA A 126 -13.16 1.17 -1.48
N HIS A 127 -12.17 0.37 -1.87
CA HIS A 127 -12.18 -0.32 -3.16
C HIS A 127 -13.29 -1.37 -3.24
N LEU A 128 -13.46 -2.16 -2.18
CA LEU A 128 -14.49 -3.20 -2.12
C LEU A 128 -15.91 -2.63 -2.05
N THR A 129 -16.08 -1.46 -1.42
CA THR A 129 -17.39 -0.82 -1.24
C THR A 129 -17.73 0.20 -2.33
N MET A 130 -16.81 0.49 -3.25
CA MET A 130 -16.94 1.56 -4.25
C MET A 130 -18.25 1.51 -5.04
N ASN A 131 -18.71 0.31 -5.40
CA ASN A 131 -19.94 0.14 -6.16
C ASN A 131 -21.19 0.50 -5.33
N GLU A 132 -21.20 0.14 -4.05
CA GLU A 132 -22.29 0.48 -3.12
C GLU A 132 -22.31 1.98 -2.84
N LEU A 133 -21.14 2.60 -2.65
CA LEU A 133 -21.00 4.04 -2.43
C LEU A 133 -21.58 4.87 -3.58
N ARG A 134 -21.41 4.40 -4.82
CA ARG A 134 -21.91 5.09 -6.03
C ARG A 134 -23.40 4.87 -6.29
N ARG A 135 -24.02 3.83 -5.72
CA ARG A 135 -25.42 3.48 -6.00
C ARG A 135 -26.41 4.47 -5.38
N ASN A 136 -26.10 5.01 -4.20
CA ASN A 136 -26.97 5.93 -3.48
C ASN A 136 -26.47 7.37 -3.60
N ILE A 137 -27.34 8.31 -3.99
CA ILE A 137 -26.99 9.72 -4.14
C ILE A 137 -26.47 10.36 -2.84
N LEU A 138 -27.01 9.96 -1.69
CA LEU A 138 -26.59 10.43 -0.37
C LEU A 138 -25.18 9.93 -0.02
N LEU A 139 -24.90 8.64 -0.27
CA LEU A 139 -23.56 8.08 -0.05
C LEU A 139 -22.56 8.70 -1.01
N ARG A 140 -22.96 8.89 -2.27
CA ARG A 140 -22.11 9.47 -3.31
C ARG A 140 -21.68 10.90 -2.96
N SER A 141 -22.59 11.75 -2.49
CA SER A 141 -22.25 13.12 -2.07
C SER A 141 -21.45 13.15 -0.77
N LEU A 142 -21.81 12.32 0.21
CA LEU A 142 -21.07 12.20 1.47
C LEU A 142 -19.62 11.75 1.23
N PHE A 143 -19.42 10.68 0.45
CA PHE A 143 -18.09 10.14 0.18
C PHE A 143 -17.27 11.00 -0.76
N PHE A 144 -17.89 11.85 -1.59
CA PHE A 144 -17.16 12.91 -2.28
C PHE A 144 -16.44 13.83 -1.29
N VAL A 145 -17.16 14.31 -0.26
CA VAL A 145 -16.58 15.18 0.78
C VAL A 145 -15.54 14.43 1.62
N ILE A 146 -15.85 13.19 2.05
CA ILE A 146 -14.93 12.39 2.85
C ILE A 146 -13.64 12.10 2.08
N PHE A 147 -13.72 11.64 0.83
CA PHE A 147 -12.52 11.36 0.04
C PHE A 147 -11.71 12.62 -0.26
N GLY A 148 -12.37 13.76 -0.47
CA GLY A 148 -11.70 15.05 -0.55
C GLY A 148 -10.93 15.39 0.74
N ALA A 149 -11.59 15.27 1.90
CA ALA A 149 -10.96 15.51 3.20
C ALA A 149 -9.78 14.57 3.46
N VAL A 150 -9.91 13.27 3.16
CA VAL A 150 -8.83 12.29 3.31
C VAL A 150 -7.69 12.58 2.35
N THR A 151 -7.99 12.96 1.10
CA THR A 151 -6.95 13.37 0.13
C THR A 151 -6.14 14.55 0.65
N LEU A 152 -6.83 15.59 1.15
CA LEU A 152 -6.17 16.76 1.74
C LEU A 152 -5.38 16.40 2.99
N ALA A 153 -5.92 15.54 3.86
CA ALA A 153 -5.20 15.02 5.00
C ALA A 153 -3.92 14.29 4.56
N CYS A 154 -3.98 13.39 3.59
CA CYS A 154 -2.79 12.69 3.11
C CYS A 154 -1.73 13.62 2.49
N LEU A 155 -2.13 14.73 1.87
CA LEU A 155 -1.21 15.69 1.24
C LEU A 155 -0.60 16.70 2.22
N PHE A 156 -1.39 17.20 3.16
CA PHE A 156 -1.01 18.33 4.01
C PHE A 156 -0.79 17.92 5.47
N TRP A 157 -1.35 16.81 5.90
CA TRP A 157 -1.16 16.29 7.24
C TRP A 157 0.10 15.43 7.32
N SER A 158 1.22 16.12 7.47
CA SER A 158 2.45 15.51 7.97
C SER A 158 2.42 15.59 9.50
N PHE A 159 2.11 14.49 10.19
CA PHE A 159 2.63 14.33 11.55
C PHE A 159 4.15 14.33 11.40
N SER A 160 4.78 15.47 11.65
CA SER A 160 6.23 15.59 11.64
C SER A 160 6.79 14.61 12.65
N THR A 161 7.52 13.62 12.12
CA THR A 161 8.45 12.68 12.76
C THR A 161 7.97 11.95 14.00
#